data_AF-A0A7C5K464-F1
#
_entry.id   AF-A0A7C5K464-F1
#
_cell.length_a   1.000
_cell.length_b   1.000
_cell.length_c   1.000
_cell.angle_alpha   90.00
_cell.angle_beta   90.00
_cell.angle_gamma   90.00
#
_symmetry.space_group_name_H-M   'P 1'
#
loop_
_entity.id
_entity.type
_entity.pdbx_description
1 polymer ?
#
loop_
_entity_poly.entity_id
_entity_poly.type
_entity_poly.pdbx_seq_one_letter_code
_entity_poly.pdbx_strand_id
1 'polypeptide(L)'
;MEKLLKLGVVPVINENDVVATDEIKERFGDNDKLSAMLSSGVDADLLIILSDVDGLYDRDPNRYRNVSLITTVPEITEEIEAMAGKKGSP
;
A
#
# COMPACT_ATOMS: atom_id res chain seq x y z
N MET A 1 5.59 -19.47 -5.03
CA MET A 1 5.84 -18.35 -5.95
C MET A 1 7.05 -18.60 -6.85
N GLU A 2 8.21 -18.90 -6.28
CA GLU A 2 9.48 -19.14 -7.00
C GLU A 2 9.36 -20.02 -8.26
N LYS A 3 8.64 -21.14 -8.19
CA LYS A 3 8.42 -22.01 -9.36
C LYS A 3 7.67 -21.32 -10.51
N LEU A 4 6.65 -20.52 -10.21
CA LEU A 4 5.88 -19.79 -11.24
C LEU A 4 6.76 -18.73 -11.90
N LEU A 5 7.53 -17.99 -11.10
CA LEU A 5 8.46 -16.98 -11.59
C LEU A 5 9.57 -17.59 -12.46
N LYS A 6 10.14 -18.73 -12.05
CA LYS A 6 11.13 -19.48 -12.86
C LYS A 6 10.58 -19.98 -14.20
N LEU A 7 9.26 -20.16 -14.30
CA LEU A 7 8.58 -20.54 -15.54
C LEU A 7 8.18 -19.34 -16.41
N GLY A 8 8.49 -18.10 -15.99
CA GLY A 8 8.11 -16.89 -16.70
C GLY A 8 6.62 -16.56 -16.62
N VAL A 9 5.89 -17.16 -15.67
CA VAL A 9 4.48 -16.86 -15.43
C VAL A 9 4.35 -15.54 -14.66
N VAL A 10 3.37 -14.72 -15.02
CA VAL A 10 2.97 -13.52 -14.26
C VAL A 10 1.89 -13.92 -13.24
N PRO A 11 2.20 -14.00 -11.93
CA PRO A 11 1.23 -14.40 -10.93
C PRO A 11 0.25 -13.25 -10.65
N VAL A 12 -1.05 -13.54 -10.66
CA VAL A 12 -2.10 -12.59 -10.24
C VAL A 12 -2.62 -13.06 -8.89
N ILE A 13 -2.38 -12.25 -7.86
CA ILE A 13 -2.73 -12.56 -6.48
C ILE A 13 -3.80 -11.58 -6.01
N ASN A 14 -4.77 -12.10 -5.26
CA ASN A 14 -5.79 -11.32 -4.58
C ASN A 14 -6.09 -11.98 -3.25
N GLU A 15 -6.75 -11.25 -2.36
CA GLU A 15 -7.32 -11.83 -1.16
C GLU A 15 -8.43 -12.84 -1.50
N ASN A 16 -8.59 -13.84 -0.63
CA ASN A 16 -9.66 -14.83 -0.75
C ASN A 16 -10.91 -14.37 0.02
N ASP A 17 -11.70 -13.53 -0.64
CA ASP A 17 -12.92 -12.88 -0.11
C ASP A 17 -14.00 -13.85 0.41
N VAL A 18 -13.92 -15.15 0.10
CA VAL A 18 -14.92 -16.16 0.49
C VAL A 18 -14.66 -16.74 1.89
N VAL A 19 -13.41 -16.67 2.38
CA VAL A 19 -13.01 -17.24 3.68
C VAL A 19 -12.70 -16.14 4.72
N ALA A 20 -12.42 -14.91 4.27
CA ALA A 20 -12.23 -13.74 5.12
C ALA A 20 -13.58 -13.24 5.69
N THR A 21 -14.10 -13.93 6.71
CA THR A 21 -15.44 -13.66 7.28
C THR A 21 -15.51 -12.51 8.28
N ASP A 22 -14.41 -11.81 8.59
CA ASP A 22 -14.37 -10.93 9.77
C ASP A 22 -14.47 -9.41 9.50
N GLU A 23 -14.41 -8.91 8.26
CA GLU A 23 -14.11 -7.48 8.07
C GLU A 23 -14.87 -6.78 6.91
N ILE A 24 -16.20 -6.89 6.88
CA ILE A 24 -17.06 -6.26 5.86
C ILE A 24 -16.92 -4.70 5.80
N LYS A 25 -16.27 -4.06 6.78
CA LYS A 25 -16.04 -2.60 6.81
C LYS A 25 -14.57 -2.15 6.76
N GLU A 26 -13.59 -3.07 6.84
CA GLU A 26 -12.15 -2.74 6.90
C GLU A 26 -11.38 -2.95 5.59
N ARG A 27 -12.07 -3.44 4.53
CA ARG A 27 -11.58 -3.81 3.19
C ARG A 27 -10.65 -2.82 2.45
N PHE A 28 -10.51 -1.58 2.93
CA PHE A 28 -9.58 -0.62 2.35
C PHE A 28 -8.19 -0.81 3.00
N GLY A 29 -7.26 -1.40 2.24
CA GLY A 29 -5.85 -1.55 2.65
C GLY A 29 -5.37 -2.99 2.86
N ASP A 30 -6.23 -4.00 2.71
CA ASP A 30 -5.81 -5.40 2.87
C ASP A 30 -4.85 -5.85 1.78
N ASN A 31 -5.07 -5.42 0.54
CA ASN A 31 -4.15 -5.69 -0.56
C ASN A 31 -2.81 -4.93 -0.41
N ASP A 32 -2.75 -3.81 0.30
CA ASP A 32 -1.48 -3.11 0.59
C ASP A 32 -0.63 -3.96 1.56
N LYS A 33 -1.25 -4.48 2.62
CA LYS A 33 -0.59 -5.37 3.56
C LYS A 33 -0.23 -6.71 2.92
N LEU A 34 -1.14 -7.31 2.14
CA LEU A 34 -0.90 -8.55 1.42
C LEU A 34 0.25 -8.41 0.44
N SER A 35 0.30 -7.32 -0.34
CA SER A 35 1.37 -7.07 -1.30
C SER A 35 2.71 -6.80 -0.62
N ALA A 36 2.73 -6.10 0.53
CA ALA A 36 3.93 -5.92 1.35
C ALA A 36 4.46 -7.26 1.89
N MET A 37 3.58 -8.08 2.46
CA MET A 37 3.95 -9.42 2.94
C MET A 37 4.43 -10.33 1.80
N LEU A 38 3.76 -10.30 0.66
CA LEU A 38 4.13 -11.08 -0.51
C LEU A 38 5.51 -10.64 -1.03
N SER A 39 5.73 -9.33 -1.18
CA SER A 39 7.00 -8.77 -1.65
C SER A 39 8.16 -9.17 -0.75
N SER A 40 7.98 -9.11 0.57
CA SER A 40 8.98 -9.60 1.52
C SER A 40 9.19 -11.12 1.43
N GLY A 41 8.12 -11.90 1.28
CA GLY A 41 8.19 -13.37 1.24
C GLY A 41 8.77 -13.95 -0.04
N VAL A 42 8.89 -13.16 -1.11
CA VAL A 42 9.50 -13.55 -2.39
C VAL A 42 10.82 -12.85 -2.66
N ASP A 43 11.35 -12.11 -1.67
CA ASP A 43 12.55 -11.29 -1.79
C ASP A 43 12.50 -10.34 -3.00
N ALA A 44 11.37 -9.64 -3.18
CA ALA A 44 11.22 -8.68 -4.26
C ALA A 44 12.11 -7.44 -4.05
N ASP A 45 12.73 -6.96 -5.13
CA ASP A 45 13.55 -5.74 -5.10
C ASP A 45 12.70 -4.46 -4.88
N LEU A 46 11.43 -4.49 -5.29
CA LEU A 46 10.55 -3.33 -5.27
C LEU A 46 9.06 -3.73 -5.19
N LEU A 47 8.33 -3.06 -4.30
CA LEU A 47 6.86 -3.02 -4.31
C LEU A 47 6.39 -1.70 -4.88
N ILE A 48 5.55 -1.75 -5.91
CA ILE A 48 4.91 -0.56 -6.51
C ILE A 48 3.43 -0.61 -6.15
N ILE A 49 2.97 0.37 -5.38
CA ILE A 49 1.55 0.56 -5.06
C ILE A 49 0.99 1.61 -6.02
N LEU A 50 0.00 1.23 -6.81
CA LEU A 50 -0.74 2.15 -7.67
C LEU A 50 -1.99 2.61 -6.92
N SER A 51 -2.07 3.90 -6.65
CA SER A 51 -3.14 4.51 -5.87
C SER A 51 -3.81 5.63 -6.67
N ASP A 52 -4.97 6.09 -6.19
CA ASP A 52 -5.68 7.27 -6.67
C ASP A 52 -5.07 8.58 -6.13
N VAL A 53 -4.19 8.49 -5.13
CA VAL A 53 -3.32 9.59 -4.70
C VAL A 53 -1.94 9.47 -5.35
N ASP A 54 -1.33 10.60 -5.69
CA ASP A 54 0.01 10.64 -6.32
C ASP A 54 1.14 10.18 -5.38
N GLY A 55 0.90 10.20 -4.07
CA GLY A 55 1.87 9.79 -3.05
C GLY A 55 1.60 10.46 -1.71
N LEU A 56 2.63 10.48 -0.85
CA LEU A 56 2.56 11.11 0.46
C LEU A 56 2.78 12.63 0.33
N TYR A 57 1.86 13.42 0.87
CA TYR A 57 1.99 14.87 0.97
C TYR A 57 2.42 15.28 2.38
N ASP A 58 3.13 16.40 2.50
CA ASP A 58 3.51 16.99 3.79
C ASP A 58 2.29 17.36 4.66
N ARG A 59 1.14 17.60 4.03
CA ARG A 59 -0.16 17.91 4.66
C ARG A 59 -1.30 17.45 3.78
N ASP A 60 -2.50 17.37 4.37
CA ASP A 60 -3.74 17.03 3.68
C ASP A 60 -4.05 18.02 2.52
N PRO A 61 -3.98 17.58 1.24
CA PRO A 61 -4.24 18.43 0.07
C PRO A 61 -5.68 18.95 0.01
N ASN A 62 -6.64 18.27 0.66
CA ASN A 62 -8.04 18.68 0.69
C ASN A 62 -8.27 19.84 1.68
N ARG A 63 -7.34 20.08 2.61
CA ARG A 63 -7.44 21.17 3.61
C ARG A 63 -6.51 22.34 3.34
N TYR A 64 -5.39 22.11 2.66
CA TYR A 64 -4.35 23.12 2.46
C TYR A 64 -4.06 23.30 0.97
N ARG A 65 -3.88 24.55 0.54
CA ARG A 65 -3.59 24.87 -0.87
C ARG A 65 -2.11 24.82 -1.24
N ASN A 66 -1.23 24.92 -0.24
CA ASN A 66 0.23 24.89 -0.43
C ASN A 66 0.76 23.62 0.24
N VAL A 67 0.62 22.50 -0.47
CA VAL A 67 1.13 21.19 -0.04
C VAL A 67 2.23 20.75 -0.98
N SER A 68 3.18 19.98 -0.45
CA SER A 68 4.32 19.47 -1.19
C SER A 68 4.29 17.96 -1.22
N LEU A 69 4.49 17.37 -2.40
CA LEU A 69 4.65 15.93 -2.54
C LEU A 69 6.01 15.51 -1.98
N ILE A 70 6.01 14.55 -1.06
CA ILE A 70 7.22 13.96 -0.51
C ILE A 70 7.71 12.87 -1.47
N THR A 71 8.80 13.15 -2.18
CA THR A 71 9.33 12.25 -3.20
C THR A 71 10.12 11.07 -2.61
N THR A 72 10.57 11.17 -1.36
CA THR A 72 11.39 10.14 -0.73
C THR A 72 11.24 10.18 0.79
N VAL A 73 10.98 9.00 1.37
CA VAL A 73 10.93 8.79 2.82
C VAL A 73 11.95 7.70 3.15
N PRO A 74 13.11 8.03 3.75
CA PRO A 74 14.14 7.04 4.05
C PRO A 74 13.80 6.18 5.27
N GLU A 75 12.97 6.69 6.18
CA GLU A 75 12.57 6.03 7.43
C GLU A 75 11.13 6.41 7.78
N ILE A 76 10.36 5.44 8.24
CA ILE A 76 9.00 5.67 8.75
C ILE A 76 9.11 6.07 10.22
N THR A 77 8.98 7.36 10.48
CA THR A 77 8.95 7.94 11.84
C THR A 77 7.53 8.22 12.27
N GLU A 78 7.31 8.46 13.57
CA GLU A 78 5.99 8.90 14.09
C GLU A 78 5.48 10.17 13.39
N GLU A 79 6.37 11.07 12.97
CA GLU A 79 6.01 12.27 12.22
C GLU A 79 5.49 11.94 10.81
N ILE A 80 6.15 11.01 10.12
CA ILE A 80 5.70 10.51 8.80
C ILE A 80 4.36 9.78 8.93
N GLU A 81 4.19 8.95 9.95
CA GLU A 81 2.92 8.28 10.22
C GLU A 81 1.81 9.30 10.54
N ALA A 82 2.12 10.38 11.24
CA ALA A 82 1.16 11.45 11.52
C ALA A 82 0.76 12.25 10.26
N MET A 83 1.59 12.27 9.21
CA MET A 83 1.22 12.82 7.90
C MET A 83 0.24 11.92 7.15
N ALA A 84 0.25 10.61 7.42
CA ALA A 84 -0.74 9.70 6.87
C ALA A 84 -2.12 10.04 7.47
N GLY A 85 -3.04 10.48 6.61
CA GLY A 85 -4.39 10.85 7.01
C GLY A 85 -5.18 9.70 7.64
N LYS A 86 -6.35 9.99 8.21
CA LYS A 86 -7.24 8.93 8.73
C LYS A 86 -7.80 8.09 7.57
N LYS A 87 -7.74 6.77 7.73
CA LYS A 87 -8.31 5.73 6.84
C LYS A 87 -9.69 6.18 6.33
N GLY A 88 -9.83 6.39 5.02
CA GLY A 88 -11.10 6.70 4.36
C GLY A 88 -11.60 8.15 4.42
N SER A 89 -10.73 9.14 4.55
CA SER A 89 -11.15 10.54 4.29
C SER A 89 -11.22 10.78 2.78
N PRO A 90 -12.35 11.31 2.27
CA PRO A 90 -12.52 11.63 0.84
C PRO A 90 -11.56 12.74 0.38
#